data_AF-A0A9P6JCE2-F1
#
_entry.id   AF-A0A9P6JCE2-F1
#
_cell.length_a   1.000
_cell.length_b   1.000
_cell.length_c   1.000
_cell.angle_alpha   90.00
_cell.angle_beta   90.00
_cell.angle_gamma   90.00
#
_symmetry.space_group_name_H-M   'P 1'
#
loop_
_entity.id
_entity.type
_entity.pdbx_description
1 polymer ?
#
loop_
_entity_poly.entity_id
_entity_poly.type
_entity_poly.pdbx_seq_one_letter_code
_entity_poly.pdbx_strand_id
1 'polypeptide(L)'
;MNPRNAYIPKKKKVDTHTRSSVYIPVGSTEIPVLSTDGYNVGDRIIIVRSAAREWIADIGMDKLPPRPDTRKPSLQWTPYSYTFSFERTVVAVDETTNTLTIDIPMVMSLDPKYPPARVSHRAYKHRLISDVGVENLHLVSETDPKDPEDENHGWYGVVVDNTIHGWVSNVKTSHFVSGIFASYWSRFITIQDCAVVEPVSKPSDGGRRYQFNLSGQMGLVKRCFTNKARHDFISQGRACGPNVFVDSVGVDSNNESGPHERWTMGSLYDNVLVNILRVRQRSWMGVGQGWSGVYHVMYNCEAKFPNNHFQDAPGTTNWIIGFKGNISEPQFEGKLSKMISHNSPVHPRSLYWSQLAIRKAVDVLKVTIG
;
A
#
# COMPACT_ATOMS: atom_id res chain seq x y z
N MET A 1 1.42 15.82 15.87
CA MET A 1 1.96 14.44 15.75
C MET A 1 1.29 13.60 16.82
N ASN A 2 0.40 12.68 16.44
CA ASN A 2 -0.30 11.79 17.37
C ASN A 2 0.68 10.87 18.13
N PRO A 3 0.32 10.41 19.34
CA PRO A 3 1.06 9.34 20.00
C PRO A 3 1.09 8.13 19.05
N ARG A 4 2.30 7.71 18.65
CA ARG A 4 2.47 6.52 17.82
C ARG A 4 1.94 5.32 18.61
N ASN A 5 0.95 4.64 18.06
CA ASN A 5 0.49 3.37 18.60
C ASN A 5 1.57 2.30 18.41
N ALA A 6 1.41 1.15 19.06
CA ALA A 6 2.37 0.05 19.02
C ALA A 6 1.64 -1.27 19.26
N TYR A 7 2.25 -2.38 18.83
CA TYR A 7 1.81 -3.70 19.24
C TYR A 7 2.46 -4.07 20.57
N ILE A 8 1.64 -4.48 21.54
CA ILE A 8 2.10 -4.99 22.84
C ILE A 8 1.76 -6.48 22.96
N PRO A 9 2.59 -7.30 23.63
CA PRO A 9 2.28 -8.70 23.90
C PRO A 9 0.97 -8.83 24.68
N LYS A 10 0.08 -9.75 24.28
CA LYS A 10 -1.03 -10.16 25.14
C LYS A 10 -0.48 -11.06 26.24
N LYS A 11 -0.71 -10.69 27.51
CA LYS A 11 -0.25 -11.48 28.67
C LYS A 11 -0.77 -12.93 28.56
N LYS A 12 0.08 -13.90 28.92
CA LYS A 12 -0.23 -15.34 28.98
C LYS A 12 -0.55 -16.02 27.63
N LYS A 13 -0.33 -15.37 26.49
CA LYS A 13 -0.38 -16.00 25.17
C LYS A 13 1.05 -16.30 24.67
N VAL A 14 1.22 -17.46 24.04
CA VAL A 14 2.52 -17.94 23.55
C VAL A 14 2.65 -17.59 22.07
N ASP A 15 3.80 -17.03 21.69
CA ASP A 15 4.14 -16.82 20.29
C ASP A 15 4.59 -18.14 19.66
N THR A 16 4.27 -18.37 18.39
CA THR A 16 4.82 -19.47 17.60
C THR A 16 5.63 -18.92 16.43
N HIS A 17 6.33 -19.79 15.70
CA HIS A 17 7.01 -19.42 14.46
C HIS A 17 6.50 -20.27 13.32
N THR A 18 6.61 -19.76 12.10
CA THR A 18 6.40 -20.59 10.91
C THR A 18 7.43 -21.71 10.85
N ARG A 19 7.08 -22.82 10.21
CA ARG A 19 8.04 -23.93 10.02
C ARG A 19 9.18 -23.49 9.11
N SER A 20 10.42 -23.66 9.55
CA SER A 20 11.62 -23.10 8.91
C SER A 20 11.97 -23.69 7.54
N SER A 21 11.42 -24.84 7.17
CA SER A 21 11.68 -25.51 5.88
C SER A 21 10.52 -25.38 4.88
N VAL A 22 9.48 -24.60 5.20
CA VAL A 22 8.28 -24.50 4.37
C VAL A 22 8.23 -23.13 3.70
N TYR A 23 8.20 -23.13 2.36
CA TYR A 23 7.93 -21.93 1.58
C TYR A 23 6.44 -21.61 1.60
N ILE A 24 6.09 -20.40 2.07
CA ILE A 24 4.71 -19.91 2.07
C ILE A 24 4.60 -18.85 0.96
N PRO A 25 3.90 -19.14 -0.15
CA PRO A 25 3.80 -18.22 -1.28
C PRO A 25 2.93 -16.99 -0.96
N VAL A 26 3.12 -15.93 -1.75
CA VAL A 26 2.15 -14.83 -1.82
C VAL A 26 0.79 -15.39 -2.22
N GLY A 27 -0.27 -14.92 -1.58
CA GLY A 27 -1.62 -15.43 -1.78
C GLY A 27 -2.00 -16.57 -0.82
N SER A 28 -1.06 -17.13 -0.04
CA SER A 28 -1.39 -18.19 0.91
C SER A 28 -2.26 -17.67 2.07
N THR A 29 -3.29 -18.44 2.40
CA THR A 29 -4.06 -18.33 3.64
C THR A 29 -3.69 -19.41 4.66
N GLU A 30 -2.86 -20.37 4.28
CA GLU A 30 -2.38 -21.43 5.17
C GLU A 30 -0.98 -21.10 5.67
N ILE A 31 -0.82 -21.11 7.00
CA ILE A 31 0.41 -20.77 7.70
C ILE A 31 0.82 -21.97 8.56
N PRO A 32 1.70 -22.84 8.04
CA PRO A 32 2.29 -23.91 8.82
C PRO A 32 3.20 -23.36 9.93
N VAL A 33 2.91 -23.73 11.18
CA VAL A 33 3.58 -23.25 12.40
C VAL A 33 4.22 -24.40 13.17
N LEU A 34 5.08 -24.08 14.14
CA LEU A 34 5.71 -25.07 15.02
C LEU A 34 4.74 -25.68 16.03
N SER A 35 3.73 -24.91 16.45
CA SER A 35 2.67 -25.34 17.36
C SER A 35 1.47 -24.41 17.17
N THR A 36 0.27 -24.98 17.23
CA THR A 36 -1.02 -24.29 17.26
C THR A 36 -1.54 -24.04 18.70
N ASP A 37 -0.79 -24.45 19.72
CA ASP A 37 -1.21 -24.35 21.11
C ASP A 37 -1.57 -22.92 21.51
N GLY A 38 -2.78 -22.76 22.06
CA GLY A 38 -3.27 -21.45 22.52
C GLY A 38 -3.78 -20.53 21.41
N TYR A 39 -3.78 -20.96 20.15
CA TYR A 39 -4.46 -20.30 19.03
C TYR A 39 -5.87 -20.87 18.86
N ASN A 40 -6.85 -20.00 18.65
CA ASN A 40 -8.25 -20.37 18.45
C ASN A 40 -8.81 -19.63 17.24
N VAL A 41 -9.85 -20.19 16.62
CA VAL A 41 -10.64 -19.47 15.62
C VAL A 41 -11.16 -18.15 16.21
N GLY A 42 -11.02 -17.06 15.47
CA GLY A 42 -11.34 -15.70 15.89
C GLY A 42 -10.19 -14.94 16.56
N ASP A 43 -9.06 -15.59 16.86
CA ASP A 43 -7.90 -14.89 17.41
C ASP A 43 -7.34 -13.88 16.41
N ARG A 44 -7.19 -12.62 16.86
CA ARG A 44 -6.40 -11.60 16.15
C ARG A 44 -4.92 -11.82 16.43
N ILE A 45 -4.16 -12.00 15.35
CA ILE A 45 -2.73 -12.29 15.37
C ILE A 45 -1.96 -11.31 14.49
N ILE A 46 -0.66 -11.26 14.73
CA ILE A 46 0.30 -10.57 13.87
C ILE A 46 1.35 -11.54 13.43
N ILE A 47 1.52 -11.63 12.11
CA ILE A 47 2.62 -12.35 11.47
C ILE A 47 3.72 -11.32 11.20
N VAL A 48 4.85 -11.48 11.88
CA VAL A 48 5.99 -10.58 11.79
C VAL A 48 7.07 -11.22 10.96
N ARG A 49 7.34 -10.65 9.78
CA ARG A 49 8.44 -11.03 8.90
C ARG A 49 9.61 -10.07 9.13
N SER A 50 10.68 -10.57 9.72
CA SER A 50 11.91 -9.82 9.93
C SER A 50 12.66 -9.60 8.61
N ALA A 51 13.20 -8.39 8.40
CA ALA A 51 14.12 -8.12 7.30
C ALA A 51 15.54 -8.55 7.68
N ALA A 52 15.83 -9.85 7.64
CA ALA A 52 17.17 -10.34 7.93
C ALA A 52 18.22 -9.72 6.97
N ARG A 53 19.48 -9.65 7.39
CA ARG A 53 20.53 -8.97 6.60
C ARG A 53 20.72 -9.64 5.24
N GLU A 54 20.58 -10.96 5.23
CA GLU A 54 20.66 -11.82 4.06
C GLU A 54 19.60 -11.41 3.04
N TRP A 55 18.36 -11.21 3.47
CA TRP A 55 17.28 -10.72 2.61
C TRP A 55 17.58 -9.33 2.05
N ILE A 56 18.05 -8.41 2.89
CA ILE A 56 18.41 -7.04 2.46
C ILE A 56 19.50 -7.07 1.40
N ALA A 57 20.53 -7.91 1.59
CA ALA A 57 21.62 -8.09 0.65
C ALA A 57 21.14 -8.71 -0.68
N ASP A 58 20.25 -9.71 -0.61
CA ASP A 58 19.69 -10.37 -1.80
C ASP A 58 18.89 -9.41 -2.69
N ILE A 59 18.23 -8.41 -2.09
CA ILE A 59 17.51 -7.37 -2.83
C ILE A 59 18.36 -6.13 -3.13
N GLY A 60 19.65 -6.13 -2.74
CA GLY A 60 20.63 -5.08 -2.99
C GLY A 60 20.42 -3.79 -2.19
N MET A 61 19.62 -3.81 -1.12
CA MET A 61 19.25 -2.62 -0.36
C MET A 61 20.28 -2.22 0.73
N ASP A 62 21.39 -2.94 0.79
CA ASP A 62 22.61 -2.61 1.54
C ASP A 62 23.70 -1.93 0.69
N LYS A 63 23.44 -1.72 -0.61
CA LYS A 63 24.41 -1.21 -1.60
C LYS A 63 23.88 0.00 -2.39
N LEU A 64 23.01 0.80 -1.80
CA LEU A 64 22.49 2.01 -2.43
C LEU A 64 23.63 3.03 -2.63
N PRO A 65 23.87 3.53 -3.86
CA PRO A 65 24.93 4.49 -4.14
C PRO A 65 24.67 5.84 -3.45
N PRO A 66 25.69 6.70 -3.28
CA PRO A 66 25.49 8.06 -2.79
C PRO A 66 24.63 8.89 -3.74
N ARG A 67 23.98 9.94 -3.23
CA ARG A 67 23.15 10.81 -4.06
C ARG A 67 24.03 11.69 -4.95
N PRO A 68 23.78 11.77 -6.26
CA PRO A 68 24.58 12.60 -7.16
C PRO A 68 24.49 14.10 -6.85
N ASP A 69 23.31 14.56 -6.42
CA ASP A 69 23.00 15.99 -6.18
C ASP A 69 23.77 16.59 -4.99
N THR A 70 23.94 15.82 -3.93
CA THR A 70 24.50 16.27 -2.65
C THR A 70 25.80 15.56 -2.29
N ARG A 71 26.17 14.49 -3.03
CA ARG A 71 27.26 13.55 -2.72
C ARG A 71 27.17 12.93 -1.33
N LYS A 72 26.02 13.04 -0.66
CA LYS A 72 25.78 12.45 0.65
C LYS A 72 25.51 10.95 0.52
N PRO A 73 25.97 10.13 1.49
CA PRO A 73 25.62 8.71 1.53
C PRO A 73 24.09 8.51 1.53
N SER A 74 23.63 7.50 0.80
CA SER A 74 22.25 7.01 0.93
C SER A 74 22.10 6.17 2.19
N LEU A 75 20.93 6.26 2.84
CA LEU A 75 20.63 5.39 3.97
C LEU A 75 20.37 3.97 3.45
N GLN A 76 21.23 3.05 3.86
CA GLN A 76 21.06 1.64 3.59
C GLN A 76 19.91 1.08 4.42
N TRP A 77 19.27 0.02 3.93
CA TRP A 77 18.20 -0.63 4.66
C TRP A 77 18.78 -1.44 5.82
N THR A 78 18.08 -1.44 6.96
CA THR A 78 18.52 -2.17 8.15
C THR A 78 17.43 -3.11 8.65
N PRO A 79 17.77 -4.25 9.27
CA PRO A 79 16.78 -5.20 9.76
C PRO A 79 15.71 -4.59 10.67
N TYR A 80 16.14 -3.66 11.54
CA TYR A 80 15.24 -2.94 12.43
C TYR A 80 14.21 -2.08 11.67
N SER A 81 14.65 -1.39 10.61
CA SER A 81 13.81 -0.42 9.90
C SER A 81 12.82 -1.08 8.93
N TYR A 82 13.01 -2.35 8.56
CA TYR A 82 12.23 -3.04 7.52
C TYR A 82 11.58 -4.34 8.01
N THR A 83 11.21 -4.40 9.30
CA THR A 83 10.36 -5.49 9.81
C THR A 83 8.89 -5.24 9.43
N PHE A 84 8.24 -6.22 8.82
CA PHE A 84 6.87 -6.12 8.33
C PHE A 84 5.91 -6.88 9.24
N SER A 85 4.75 -6.27 9.53
CA SER A 85 3.75 -6.83 10.44
C SER A 85 2.42 -6.93 9.72
N PHE A 86 1.92 -8.15 9.53
CA PHE A 86 0.66 -8.44 8.87
C PHE A 86 -0.39 -8.77 9.93
N GLU A 87 -1.44 -7.96 10.03
CA GLU A 87 -2.55 -8.23 10.95
C GLU A 87 -3.54 -9.19 10.32
N ARG A 88 -3.87 -10.28 11.03
CA ARG A 88 -4.74 -11.35 10.52
C ARG A 88 -5.66 -11.88 11.61
N THR A 89 -6.74 -12.51 11.19
CA THR A 89 -7.62 -13.31 12.06
C THR A 89 -7.46 -14.77 11.73
N VAL A 90 -7.31 -15.62 12.74
CA VAL A 90 -7.33 -17.07 12.58
C VAL A 90 -8.76 -17.51 12.25
N VAL A 91 -8.96 -18.21 11.13
CA VAL A 91 -10.28 -18.72 10.70
C VAL A 91 -10.41 -20.23 10.79
N ALA A 92 -9.28 -20.96 10.84
CA ALA A 92 -9.25 -22.38 11.16
C ALA A 92 -7.92 -22.74 11.84
N VAL A 93 -7.94 -23.81 12.64
CA VAL A 93 -6.77 -24.38 13.31
C VAL A 93 -6.77 -25.88 13.01
N ASP A 94 -5.69 -26.36 12.40
CA ASP A 94 -5.44 -27.79 12.19
C ASP A 94 -4.27 -28.22 13.09
N GLU A 95 -4.62 -28.89 14.19
CA GLU A 95 -3.66 -29.42 15.17
C GLU A 95 -2.91 -30.65 14.64
N THR A 96 -3.46 -31.36 13.65
CA THR A 96 -2.82 -32.57 13.08
C THR A 96 -1.62 -32.17 12.24
N THR A 97 -1.74 -31.08 11.48
CA THR A 97 -0.66 -30.59 10.60
C THR A 97 0.12 -29.41 11.19
N ASN A 98 -0.30 -28.87 12.33
CA ASN A 98 0.13 -27.60 12.89
C ASN A 98 0.01 -26.44 11.89
N THR A 99 -1.20 -26.24 11.37
CA THR A 99 -1.49 -25.19 10.38
C THR A 99 -2.55 -24.23 10.90
N LEU A 100 -2.27 -22.93 10.80
CA LEU A 100 -3.27 -21.88 11.02
C LEU A 100 -3.78 -21.39 9.66
N THR A 101 -5.09 -21.37 9.47
CA THR A 101 -5.70 -20.69 8.32
C THR A 101 -6.06 -19.26 8.72
N ILE A 102 -5.70 -18.28 7.90
CA ILE A 102 -5.96 -16.85 8.12
C ILE A 102 -7.01 -16.28 7.16
N ASP A 103 -7.71 -15.24 7.60
CA ASP A 103 -8.77 -14.55 6.86
C ASP A 103 -8.29 -13.88 5.56
N ILE A 104 -7.14 -13.22 5.62
CA ILE A 104 -6.60 -12.41 4.52
C ILE A 104 -5.27 -13.01 4.08
N PRO A 105 -5.07 -13.28 2.78
CA PRO A 105 -3.85 -13.92 2.33
C PRO A 105 -2.60 -13.08 2.62
N MET A 106 -1.47 -13.77 2.72
CA MET A 106 -0.16 -13.12 2.79
C MET A 106 0.12 -12.37 1.49
N VAL A 107 0.51 -11.10 1.58
CA VAL A 107 0.89 -10.27 0.41
C VAL A 107 2.39 -10.23 0.16
N MET A 108 3.14 -11.04 0.90
CA MET A 108 4.57 -11.24 0.79
C MET A 108 4.89 -12.69 1.16
N SER A 109 5.78 -13.34 0.42
CA SER A 109 6.17 -14.72 0.71
C SER A 109 6.98 -14.82 2.00
N LEU A 110 6.87 -15.97 2.66
CA LEU A 110 7.74 -16.37 3.76
C LEU A 110 8.64 -17.47 3.23
N ASP A 111 9.85 -17.06 2.84
CA ASP A 111 10.85 -17.92 2.22
C ASP A 111 11.74 -18.56 3.31
N PRO A 112 11.91 -19.89 3.33
CA PRO A 112 12.73 -20.60 4.31
C PRO A 112 14.21 -20.23 4.24
N LYS A 113 14.67 -19.55 3.19
CA LYS A 113 16.02 -18.94 3.14
C LYS A 113 16.23 -17.91 4.25
N TYR A 114 15.16 -17.29 4.73
CA TYR A 114 15.21 -16.25 5.77
C TYR A 114 14.65 -16.77 7.10
N PRO A 115 14.95 -16.09 8.23
CA PRO A 115 14.42 -16.48 9.53
C PRO A 115 12.89 -16.64 9.50
N PRO A 116 12.36 -17.68 10.17
CA PRO A 116 10.92 -17.91 10.26
C PRO A 116 10.15 -16.68 10.74
N ALA A 117 8.95 -16.48 10.20
CA ALA A 117 8.10 -15.40 10.66
C ALA A 117 7.55 -15.76 12.06
N ARG A 118 7.49 -14.74 12.92
CA ARG A 118 6.89 -14.89 14.25
C ARG A 118 5.39 -14.65 14.16
N VAL A 119 4.60 -15.62 14.59
CA VAL A 119 3.15 -15.52 14.70
C VAL A 119 2.81 -15.26 16.16
N SER A 120 2.01 -14.23 16.41
CA SER A 120 1.85 -13.73 17.76
C SER A 120 0.51 -13.10 18.06
N HIS A 121 -0.04 -13.39 19.24
CA HIS A 121 -1.15 -12.61 19.80
C HIS A 121 -0.63 -11.26 20.23
N ARG A 122 -1.17 -10.20 19.63
CA ARG A 122 -0.83 -8.83 19.97
C ARG A 122 -2.08 -8.02 20.25
N ALA A 123 -1.95 -7.07 21.16
CA ALA A 123 -2.92 -6.02 21.38
C ALA A 123 -2.33 -4.70 20.90
N TYR A 124 -3.19 -3.76 20.51
CA TYR A 124 -2.75 -2.39 20.32
C TYR A 124 -2.50 -1.77 21.70
N LYS A 125 -1.40 -1.00 21.82
CA LYS A 125 -1.07 -0.23 23.01
C LYS A 125 -2.19 0.75 23.35
N HIS A 126 -2.75 1.37 22.32
CA HIS A 126 -3.95 2.20 22.39
C HIS A 126 -5.04 1.54 21.56
N ARG A 127 -6.24 1.39 22.13
CA ARG A 127 -7.38 0.83 21.41
C ARG A 127 -7.64 1.66 20.14
N LEU A 128 -7.83 0.99 19.01
CA LEU A 128 -8.22 1.67 17.78
C LEU A 128 -9.65 2.19 17.90
N ILE A 129 -9.88 3.37 17.36
CA ILE A 129 -11.24 3.92 17.15
C ILE A 129 -11.90 3.03 16.09
N SER A 130 -13.16 2.66 16.27
CA SER A 130 -13.86 1.83 15.28
C SER A 130 -15.18 2.42 14.85
N ASP A 131 -15.58 2.09 13.62
CA ASP A 131 -16.92 2.37 13.09
C ASP A 131 -17.23 3.87 13.04
N VAL A 132 -16.25 4.66 12.57
CA VAL A 132 -16.34 6.12 12.43
C VAL A 132 -16.04 6.57 11.00
N GLY A 133 -16.68 7.64 10.56
CA GLY A 133 -16.40 8.21 9.26
C GLY A 133 -16.68 9.70 9.13
N VAL A 134 -16.23 10.25 8.00
CA VAL A 134 -16.45 11.64 7.58
C VAL A 134 -17.20 11.61 6.26
N GLU A 135 -18.37 12.25 6.19
CA GLU A 135 -19.23 12.16 5.01
C GLU A 135 -19.89 13.47 4.62
N ASN A 136 -20.15 13.63 3.32
CA ASN A 136 -21.00 14.70 2.77
C ASN A 136 -20.52 16.12 3.11
N LEU A 137 -19.21 16.37 2.97
CA LEU A 137 -18.58 17.65 3.27
C LEU A 137 -17.79 18.20 2.09
N HIS A 138 -17.78 19.53 1.96
CA HIS A 138 -16.75 20.24 1.22
C HIS A 138 -15.85 20.99 2.20
N LEU A 139 -14.60 20.54 2.31
CA LEU A 139 -13.57 21.15 3.12
C LEU A 139 -12.73 22.08 2.25
N VAL A 140 -12.53 23.31 2.68
CA VAL A 140 -11.70 24.31 1.99
C VAL A 140 -10.69 24.87 2.99
N SER A 141 -9.40 24.81 2.64
CA SER A 141 -8.37 25.51 3.41
C SER A 141 -8.28 26.96 2.94
N GLU A 142 -8.34 27.92 3.86
CA GLU A 142 -8.01 29.32 3.54
C GLU A 142 -6.49 29.45 3.28
N THR A 143 -6.11 30.20 2.26
CA THR A 143 -4.73 30.40 1.80
C THR A 143 -4.48 31.87 1.49
N ASP A 144 -3.24 32.33 1.48
CA ASP A 144 -2.91 33.67 0.98
C ASP A 144 -3.20 33.75 -0.54
N PRO A 145 -4.18 34.56 -1.00
CA PRO A 145 -4.50 34.67 -2.42
C PRO A 145 -3.38 35.29 -3.26
N LYS A 146 -2.37 35.90 -2.63
CA LYS A 146 -1.18 36.46 -3.30
C LYS A 146 -0.04 35.45 -3.44
N ASP A 147 -0.13 34.30 -2.77
CA ASP A 147 0.88 33.25 -2.81
C ASP A 147 0.28 31.91 -3.29
N PRO A 148 0.43 31.54 -4.57
CA PRO A 148 -0.07 30.27 -5.10
C PRO A 148 0.69 29.03 -4.56
N GLU A 149 1.79 29.23 -3.84
CA GLU A 149 2.56 28.18 -3.18
C GLU A 149 2.56 28.31 -1.65
N ASP A 150 1.57 29.04 -1.08
CA ASP A 150 1.39 29.17 0.37
C ASP A 150 1.45 27.78 1.05
N GLU A 151 2.10 27.71 2.21
CA GLU A 151 2.16 26.49 3.04
C GLU A 151 1.77 26.76 4.51
N ASN A 152 1.36 28.00 4.83
CA ASN A 152 0.90 28.42 6.16
C ASN A 152 -0.62 28.27 6.31
N HIS A 153 -1.13 27.09 5.97
CA HIS A 153 -2.56 26.77 6.01
C HIS A 153 -2.79 25.27 6.28
N GLY A 154 -4.01 24.77 6.07
CA GLY A 154 -4.38 23.37 6.28
C GLY A 154 -3.55 22.40 5.42
N TRP A 155 -2.90 21.43 6.07
CA TRP A 155 -2.03 20.46 5.38
C TRP A 155 -2.77 19.26 4.78
N TYR A 156 -3.80 18.77 5.44
CA TYR A 156 -4.58 17.61 5.00
C TYR A 156 -6.05 17.94 5.14
N GLY A 157 -6.85 17.58 4.14
CA GLY A 157 -8.31 17.69 4.23
C GLY A 157 -8.87 16.71 5.26
N VAL A 158 -8.47 15.43 5.19
CA VAL A 158 -8.87 14.41 6.16
C VAL A 158 -7.70 13.48 6.48
N VAL A 159 -7.45 13.21 7.76
CA VAL A 159 -6.49 12.20 8.22
C VAL A 159 -7.22 11.17 9.07
N VAL A 160 -7.17 9.90 8.64
CA VAL A 160 -7.70 8.76 9.38
C VAL A 160 -6.51 8.02 10.02
N ASP A 161 -6.37 8.13 11.34
CA ASP A 161 -5.28 7.55 12.12
C ASP A 161 -5.84 6.70 13.26
N ASN A 162 -5.12 5.65 13.67
CA ASN A 162 -5.52 4.73 14.75
C ASN A 162 -6.98 4.23 14.65
N THR A 163 -7.47 3.95 13.44
CA THR A 163 -8.88 3.63 13.19
C THR A 163 -9.04 2.27 12.51
N ILE A 164 -10.06 1.49 12.87
CA ILE A 164 -10.45 0.24 12.22
C ILE A 164 -11.91 0.31 11.75
N HIS A 165 -12.23 -0.19 10.55
CA HIS A 165 -13.59 -0.11 9.99
C HIS A 165 -14.10 1.35 9.86
N GLY A 166 -13.24 2.24 9.36
CA GLY A 166 -13.59 3.64 9.16
C GLY A 166 -13.82 4.00 7.69
N TRP A 167 -14.42 5.16 7.43
CA TRP A 167 -14.66 5.59 6.06
C TRP A 167 -14.59 7.11 5.84
N VAL A 168 -14.33 7.50 4.59
CA VAL A 168 -14.49 8.87 4.09
C VAL A 168 -15.31 8.78 2.82
N SER A 169 -16.52 9.35 2.82
CA SER A 169 -17.49 9.13 1.73
C SER A 169 -18.08 10.44 1.24
N ASN A 170 -18.09 10.68 -0.07
CA ASN A 170 -18.68 11.89 -0.66
C ASN A 170 -18.08 13.18 -0.04
N VAL A 171 -16.75 13.25 0.03
CA VAL A 171 -16.02 14.41 0.56
C VAL A 171 -15.22 15.08 -0.55
N LYS A 172 -15.37 16.40 -0.68
CA LYS A 172 -14.51 17.25 -1.51
C LYS A 172 -13.53 18.01 -0.61
N THR A 173 -12.25 18.02 -0.96
CA THR A 173 -11.24 18.86 -0.30
C THR A 173 -10.61 19.81 -1.31
N SER A 174 -10.48 21.09 -0.97
CA SER A 174 -9.88 22.11 -1.83
C SER A 174 -8.82 22.91 -1.09
N HIS A 175 -7.75 23.30 -1.80
CA HIS A 175 -6.70 24.22 -1.34
C HIS A 175 -5.82 23.74 -0.18
N PHE A 176 -5.99 22.50 0.29
CA PHE A 176 -5.06 21.88 1.24
C PHE A 176 -3.73 21.53 0.57
N VAL A 177 -2.65 21.46 1.35
CA VAL A 177 -1.33 20.99 0.85
C VAL A 177 -1.40 19.55 0.32
N SER A 178 -2.24 18.71 0.92
CA SER A 178 -2.47 17.30 0.59
C SER A 178 -3.92 16.91 0.91
N GLY A 179 -4.36 15.77 0.39
CA GLY A 179 -5.77 15.36 0.44
C GLY A 179 -6.12 14.51 1.65
N ILE A 180 -6.53 13.28 1.35
CA ILE A 180 -7.07 12.30 2.29
C ILE A 180 -6.01 11.23 2.56
N PHE A 181 -5.68 11.05 3.85
CA PHE A 181 -4.62 10.16 4.29
C PHE A 181 -5.13 9.12 5.31
N ALA A 182 -5.09 7.84 4.94
CA ALA A 182 -5.23 6.73 5.88
C ALA A 182 -3.84 6.29 6.38
N SER A 183 -3.56 6.55 7.66
CA SER A 183 -2.24 6.38 8.26
C SER A 183 -1.84 4.91 8.47
N TYR A 184 -0.59 4.69 8.91
CA TYR A 184 -0.01 3.38 9.21
C TYR A 184 -0.82 2.54 10.22
N TRP A 185 -1.51 3.15 11.17
CA TRP A 185 -2.29 2.44 12.20
C TRP A 185 -3.76 2.23 11.84
N SER A 186 -4.13 2.53 10.59
CA SER A 186 -5.49 2.41 10.12
C SER A 186 -5.74 1.10 9.37
N ARG A 187 -6.91 0.47 9.59
CA ARG A 187 -7.28 -0.86 9.07
C ARG A 187 -8.69 -0.85 8.50
N PHE A 188 -8.93 -1.53 7.39
CA PHE A 188 -10.26 -1.60 6.78
C PHE A 188 -10.88 -0.21 6.54
N ILE A 189 -10.07 0.71 5.99
CA ILE A 189 -10.53 2.08 5.69
C ILE A 189 -11.06 2.14 4.26
N THR A 190 -12.30 2.62 4.09
CA THR A 190 -12.87 2.89 2.76
C THR A 190 -12.92 4.39 2.50
N ILE A 191 -12.22 4.85 1.48
CA ILE A 191 -12.35 6.21 0.93
C ILE A 191 -13.10 6.06 -0.39
N GLN A 192 -14.27 6.66 -0.50
CA GLN A 192 -15.13 6.49 -1.67
C GLN A 192 -15.79 7.78 -2.11
N ASP A 193 -15.95 7.94 -3.42
CA ASP A 193 -16.73 9.04 -3.99
C ASP A 193 -16.19 10.42 -3.58
N CYS A 194 -14.87 10.52 -3.39
CA CYS A 194 -14.20 11.73 -2.89
C CYS A 194 -13.45 12.46 -4.00
N ALA A 195 -13.32 13.78 -3.86
CA ALA A 195 -12.55 14.62 -4.75
C ALA A 195 -11.50 15.45 -3.98
N VAL A 196 -10.24 15.38 -4.38
CA VAL A 196 -9.15 16.21 -3.82
C VAL A 196 -8.63 17.12 -4.91
N VAL A 197 -8.91 18.41 -4.83
CA VAL A 197 -8.69 19.33 -5.96
C VAL A 197 -7.93 20.57 -5.56
N GLU A 198 -7.20 21.12 -6.52
CA GLU A 198 -6.57 22.45 -6.43
C GLU A 198 -5.70 22.62 -5.18
N PRO A 199 -4.72 21.73 -4.93
CA PRO A 199 -3.83 21.90 -3.78
C PRO A 199 -3.02 23.19 -3.91
N VAL A 200 -2.88 23.91 -2.80
CA VAL A 200 -1.99 25.07 -2.65
C VAL A 200 -0.80 24.61 -1.81
N SER A 201 0.38 24.69 -2.40
CA SER A 201 1.69 24.35 -1.82
C SER A 201 2.75 24.46 -2.91
N LYS A 202 4.02 24.24 -2.56
CA LYS A 202 5.06 23.99 -3.57
C LYS A 202 4.75 22.72 -4.38
N PRO A 203 4.68 22.78 -5.72
CA PRO A 203 4.20 21.68 -6.56
C PRO A 203 5.18 20.51 -6.70
N SER A 204 6.48 20.77 -6.62
CA SER A 204 7.53 19.78 -6.89
C SER A 204 8.25 19.29 -5.64
N ASP A 205 8.01 19.95 -4.50
CA ASP A 205 8.72 19.66 -3.25
C ASP A 205 8.22 18.34 -2.62
N GLY A 206 9.17 17.59 -2.06
CA GLY A 206 8.92 16.34 -1.35
C GLY A 206 7.93 16.51 -0.19
N GLY A 207 7.04 15.53 0.01
CA GLY A 207 6.06 15.55 1.11
C GLY A 207 4.78 16.36 0.87
N ARG A 208 4.64 17.08 -0.26
CA ARG A 208 3.40 17.80 -0.60
C ARG A 208 2.60 17.13 -1.71
N ARG A 209 1.33 17.53 -1.82
CA ARG A 209 0.36 17.14 -2.86
C ARG A 209 0.21 15.63 -3.01
N TYR A 210 0.11 14.94 -1.87
CA TYR A 210 -0.23 13.52 -1.77
C TYR A 210 -1.74 13.42 -1.57
N GLN A 211 -2.47 13.06 -2.62
CA GLN A 211 -3.90 13.30 -2.66
C GLN A 211 -4.70 12.17 -2.02
N PHE A 212 -4.49 10.93 -2.45
CA PHE A 212 -5.04 9.74 -1.80
C PHE A 212 -3.91 8.83 -1.34
N ASN A 213 -3.75 8.71 -0.03
CA ASN A 213 -2.64 7.99 0.58
C ASN A 213 -3.12 6.86 1.49
N LEU A 214 -2.71 5.62 1.18
CA LEU A 214 -2.92 4.45 2.01
C LEU A 214 -1.59 3.95 2.60
N SER A 215 -1.31 4.29 3.85
CA SER A 215 -0.14 3.76 4.59
C SER A 215 -0.47 2.61 5.53
N GLY A 216 -1.76 2.39 5.80
CA GLY A 216 -2.26 1.28 6.59
C GLY A 216 -2.38 -0.03 5.79
N GLN A 217 -3.25 -0.91 6.27
CA GLN A 217 -3.52 -2.22 5.67
C GLN A 217 -5.01 -2.37 5.41
N MET A 218 -5.38 -3.12 4.36
CA MET A 218 -6.78 -3.39 4.01
C MET A 218 -7.55 -2.10 3.68
N GLY A 219 -6.85 -1.12 3.10
CA GLY A 219 -7.44 0.14 2.64
C GLY A 219 -8.03 0.02 1.24
N LEU A 220 -9.11 0.76 1.00
CA LEU A 220 -9.81 0.84 -0.29
C LEU A 220 -10.02 2.31 -0.64
N VAL A 221 -9.55 2.73 -1.80
CA VAL A 221 -9.91 3.98 -2.46
C VAL A 221 -10.70 3.61 -3.71
N LYS A 222 -11.95 4.08 -3.84
CA LYS A 222 -12.78 3.79 -5.01
C LYS A 222 -13.51 5.04 -5.52
N ARG A 223 -13.62 5.18 -6.84
CA ARG A 223 -14.39 6.26 -7.48
C ARG A 223 -13.97 7.65 -6.99
N CYS A 224 -12.66 7.85 -6.86
CA CYS A 224 -12.09 9.10 -6.38
C CYS A 224 -11.49 9.91 -7.53
N PHE A 225 -11.51 11.23 -7.39
CA PHE A 225 -10.96 12.17 -8.36
C PHE A 225 -9.90 13.08 -7.74
N THR A 226 -8.86 13.41 -8.50
CA THR A 226 -7.89 14.44 -8.11
C THR A 226 -7.35 15.22 -9.30
N ASN A 227 -6.94 16.47 -9.07
CA ASN A 227 -6.16 17.24 -10.03
C ASN A 227 -4.94 17.93 -9.40
N LYS A 228 -3.96 18.28 -10.26
CA LYS A 228 -2.77 19.09 -9.92
C LYS A 228 -1.94 18.50 -8.75
N ALA A 229 -2.01 17.18 -8.58
CA ALA A 229 -1.26 16.45 -7.58
C ALA A 229 0.25 16.48 -7.88
N ARG A 230 1.06 16.17 -6.87
CA ARG A 230 2.35 15.57 -7.13
C ARG A 230 2.17 14.07 -7.32
N HIS A 231 1.51 13.42 -6.36
CA HIS A 231 1.14 12.01 -6.47
C HIS A 231 -0.36 11.83 -6.20
N ASP A 232 -1.09 11.30 -7.18
CA ASP A 232 -2.55 11.12 -7.09
C ASP A 232 -2.92 10.00 -6.11
N PHE A 233 -2.49 8.77 -6.41
CA PHE A 233 -2.85 7.55 -5.67
C PHE A 233 -1.57 6.82 -5.24
N ILE A 234 -1.27 6.85 -3.94
CA ILE A 234 -0.03 6.28 -3.41
C ILE A 234 -0.22 5.48 -2.13
N SER A 235 0.74 4.59 -1.91
CA SER A 235 1.04 4.04 -0.58
C SER A 235 2.40 4.56 -0.13
N GLN A 236 2.55 4.85 1.16
CA GLN A 236 3.87 5.16 1.73
C GLN A 236 4.71 3.91 1.93
N GLY A 237 6.00 4.12 2.18
CA GLY A 237 6.94 3.04 2.45
C GLY A 237 6.54 2.09 3.57
N ARG A 238 6.70 0.80 3.27
CA ARG A 238 6.46 -0.36 4.14
C ARG A 238 4.98 -0.59 4.47
N ALA A 239 4.06 0.02 3.72
CA ALA A 239 2.65 -0.31 3.82
C ALA A 239 2.45 -1.80 3.48
N CYS A 240 2.01 -2.56 4.47
CA CYS A 240 1.74 -3.99 4.38
C CYS A 240 0.30 -4.16 3.88
N GLY A 241 0.09 -4.32 2.58
CA GLY A 241 -1.24 -4.51 2.02
C GLY A 241 -2.00 -5.74 2.56
N PRO A 242 -3.13 -6.12 1.94
CA PRO A 242 -3.57 -5.62 0.64
C PRO A 242 -4.17 -4.21 0.73
N ASN A 243 -3.93 -3.37 -0.27
CA ASN A 243 -4.58 -2.06 -0.43
C ASN A 243 -5.11 -1.95 -1.87
N VAL A 244 -6.21 -1.23 -2.09
CA VAL A 244 -6.86 -1.14 -3.41
C VAL A 244 -7.10 0.31 -3.78
N PHE A 245 -6.76 0.66 -5.02
CA PHE A 245 -7.22 1.85 -5.72
C PHE A 245 -8.01 1.40 -6.94
N VAL A 246 -9.31 1.69 -7.00
CA VAL A 246 -10.18 1.20 -8.08
C VAL A 246 -11.04 2.29 -8.69
N ASP A 247 -11.23 2.28 -10.01
CA ASP A 247 -12.10 3.20 -10.75
C ASP A 247 -11.85 4.67 -10.36
N SER A 248 -10.59 5.09 -10.26
CA SER A 248 -10.22 6.42 -9.76
C SER A 248 -9.39 7.17 -10.79
N VAL A 249 -9.53 8.49 -10.83
CA VAL A 249 -9.01 9.35 -11.89
C VAL A 249 -8.15 10.48 -11.30
N GLY A 250 -6.93 10.61 -11.79
CA GLY A 250 -6.01 11.71 -11.49
C GLY A 250 -5.60 12.41 -12.79
N VAL A 251 -5.70 13.75 -12.81
CA VAL A 251 -5.33 14.57 -13.96
C VAL A 251 -4.34 15.68 -13.57
N ASP A 252 -3.54 16.12 -14.52
CA ASP A 252 -2.57 17.23 -14.32
C ASP A 252 -1.58 17.03 -13.16
N SER A 253 -1.34 15.77 -12.76
CA SER A 253 -0.29 15.47 -11.80
C SER A 253 1.10 15.59 -12.43
N ASN A 254 2.05 16.11 -11.66
CA ASN A 254 3.41 16.33 -12.14
C ASN A 254 4.38 15.17 -11.80
N ASN A 255 3.89 14.09 -11.19
CA ASN A 255 4.70 12.94 -10.80
C ASN A 255 3.85 11.65 -10.72
N GLU A 256 4.50 10.52 -10.40
CA GLU A 256 3.89 9.20 -10.53
C GLU A 256 2.82 8.87 -9.47
N SER A 257 1.80 8.11 -9.84
CA SER A 257 1.05 7.25 -8.92
C SER A 257 1.71 5.88 -8.82
N GLY A 258 1.36 5.13 -7.76
CA GLY A 258 1.99 3.85 -7.44
C GLY A 258 2.57 3.83 -6.02
N PRO A 259 3.26 2.75 -5.63
CA PRO A 259 4.01 2.74 -4.37
C PRO A 259 5.06 3.86 -4.38
N HIS A 260 5.00 4.77 -3.40
CA HIS A 260 5.84 5.96 -3.44
C HIS A 260 7.29 5.65 -3.04
N GLU A 261 7.50 4.94 -1.93
CA GLU A 261 8.82 4.64 -1.37
C GLU A 261 8.87 3.20 -0.82
N ARG A 262 10.08 2.64 -0.64
CA ARG A 262 10.44 1.59 0.32
C ARG A 262 9.43 0.44 0.53
N TRP A 263 9.44 -0.54 -0.36
CA TRP A 263 8.87 -1.87 -0.16
C TRP A 263 7.40 -1.90 0.27
N THR A 264 6.54 -1.13 -0.38
CA THR A 264 5.08 -1.36 -0.28
C THR A 264 4.73 -2.74 -0.86
N MET A 265 3.78 -3.45 -0.28
CA MET A 265 3.41 -4.80 -0.76
C MET A 265 1.93 -4.91 -1.10
N GLY A 266 1.61 -5.63 -2.18
CA GLY A 266 0.26 -6.18 -2.39
C GLY A 266 -0.84 -5.16 -2.66
N SER A 267 -0.52 -4.05 -3.34
CA SER A 267 -1.56 -3.11 -3.79
C SER A 267 -2.12 -3.49 -5.16
N LEU A 268 -3.44 -3.40 -5.29
CA LEU A 268 -4.17 -3.49 -6.56
C LEU A 268 -4.51 -2.06 -7.03
N TYR A 269 -4.02 -1.70 -8.21
CA TYR A 269 -4.51 -0.57 -8.99
C TYR A 269 -5.38 -1.15 -10.10
N ASP A 270 -6.66 -0.82 -10.09
CA ASP A 270 -7.66 -1.43 -10.96
C ASP A 270 -8.46 -0.35 -11.66
N ASN A 271 -8.34 -0.25 -12.98
CA ASN A 271 -9.07 0.74 -13.76
C ASN A 271 -8.77 2.18 -13.32
N VAL A 272 -7.51 2.45 -12.96
CA VAL A 272 -7.04 3.77 -12.54
C VAL A 272 -6.53 4.54 -13.76
N LEU A 273 -6.96 5.79 -13.90
CA LEU A 273 -6.46 6.73 -14.91
C LEU A 273 -5.58 7.79 -14.24
N VAL A 274 -4.32 7.91 -14.67
CA VAL A 274 -3.35 8.89 -14.14
C VAL A 274 -2.46 9.46 -15.24
N ASN A 275 -1.62 10.46 -14.92
CA ASN A 275 -0.59 10.90 -15.86
C ASN A 275 0.53 9.87 -15.97
N ILE A 276 1.07 9.44 -14.83
CA ILE A 276 2.19 8.51 -14.76
C ILE A 276 1.87 7.42 -13.71
N LEU A 277 2.10 6.15 -14.05
CA LEU A 277 1.98 5.01 -13.14
C LEU A 277 3.29 4.20 -13.14
N ARG A 278 3.82 3.88 -11.96
CA ARG A 278 5.09 3.13 -11.84
C ARG A 278 5.13 2.19 -10.65
N VAL A 279 5.92 1.13 -10.80
CA VAL A 279 6.54 0.38 -9.71
C VAL A 279 8.00 0.23 -10.08
N ARG A 280 8.91 0.74 -9.27
CA ARG A 280 10.30 0.87 -9.71
C ARG A 280 11.35 0.77 -8.63
N GLN A 281 12.59 0.56 -9.07
CA GLN A 281 13.77 0.92 -8.32
C GLN A 281 13.86 2.45 -8.26
N ARG A 282 14.08 2.99 -7.07
CA ARG A 282 14.31 4.43 -6.83
C ARG A 282 15.73 4.71 -6.34
N SER A 283 16.51 3.66 -6.04
CA SER A 283 17.92 3.74 -5.68
C SER A 283 18.17 4.78 -4.57
N TRP A 284 19.09 5.71 -4.82
CA TRP A 284 19.50 6.80 -3.94
C TRP A 284 18.44 7.90 -3.74
N MET A 285 17.36 7.92 -4.53
CA MET A 285 16.34 8.98 -4.45
C MET A 285 15.78 9.14 -3.04
N GLY A 286 15.35 10.37 -2.72
CA GLY A 286 15.03 10.76 -1.36
C GLY A 286 16.28 10.64 -0.48
N VAL A 287 16.23 9.74 0.50
CA VAL A 287 17.37 9.46 1.39
C VAL A 287 17.82 8.00 1.33
N GLY A 288 17.58 7.31 0.21
CA GLY A 288 17.70 5.85 0.10
C GLY A 288 16.31 5.20 0.10
N GLN A 289 15.53 5.50 -0.94
CA GLN A 289 14.18 4.95 -1.11
C GLN A 289 14.20 3.51 -1.62
N GLY A 290 15.20 3.12 -2.42
CA GLY A 290 15.34 1.74 -2.91
C GLY A 290 14.14 1.26 -3.72
N TRP A 291 13.84 -0.03 -3.65
CA TRP A 291 12.65 -0.61 -4.29
C TRP A 291 11.38 0.00 -3.71
N SER A 292 10.53 0.57 -4.57
CA SER A 292 9.29 1.23 -4.15
C SER A 292 8.21 0.25 -3.67
N GLY A 293 8.02 -0.86 -4.36
CA GLY A 293 7.02 -1.85 -3.98
C GLY A 293 7.11 -3.15 -4.76
N VAL A 294 6.37 -4.15 -4.30
CA VAL A 294 6.40 -5.54 -4.77
C VAL A 294 5.03 -6.20 -4.69
N TYR A 295 4.84 -7.25 -5.50
CA TYR A 295 3.60 -8.04 -5.55
C TYR A 295 2.35 -7.22 -5.86
N HIS A 296 2.53 -6.15 -6.63
CA HIS A 296 1.44 -5.31 -7.08
C HIS A 296 0.73 -5.90 -8.29
N VAL A 297 -0.53 -5.53 -8.44
CA VAL A 297 -1.30 -5.78 -9.66
C VAL A 297 -1.77 -4.44 -10.20
N MET A 298 -1.40 -4.15 -11.45
CA MET A 298 -1.91 -3.03 -12.23
C MET A 298 -2.82 -3.63 -13.29
N TYR A 299 -4.12 -3.44 -13.15
CA TYR A 299 -5.14 -4.10 -13.96
C TYR A 299 -5.98 -3.07 -14.70
N ASN A 300 -5.98 -3.13 -16.03
CA ASN A 300 -6.73 -2.21 -16.90
C ASN A 300 -6.49 -0.71 -16.59
N CYS A 301 -5.34 -0.35 -16.03
CA CYS A 301 -5.00 1.05 -15.77
C CYS A 301 -4.61 1.79 -17.06
N GLU A 302 -4.85 3.09 -17.10
CA GLU A 302 -4.42 3.97 -18.20
C GLU A 302 -3.50 5.08 -17.68
N ALA A 303 -2.40 5.33 -18.39
CA ALA A 303 -1.50 6.45 -18.13
C ALA A 303 -1.31 7.30 -19.39
N LYS A 304 -1.41 8.63 -19.23
CA LYS A 304 -1.39 9.58 -20.36
C LYS A 304 -0.01 10.07 -20.77
N PHE A 305 0.99 10.01 -19.89
CA PHE A 305 2.33 10.53 -20.14
C PHE A 305 3.33 9.41 -20.47
N PRO A 306 4.44 9.69 -21.17
CA PRO A 306 5.33 8.67 -21.72
C PRO A 306 6.26 7.98 -20.74
N ASN A 307 6.31 8.42 -19.48
CA ASN A 307 7.33 7.98 -18.53
C ASN A 307 6.80 6.90 -17.57
N ASN A 308 6.15 5.85 -18.08
CA ASN A 308 5.69 4.72 -17.27
C ASN A 308 6.69 3.57 -17.35
N HIS A 309 6.97 2.93 -16.23
CA HIS A 309 7.81 1.74 -16.18
C HIS A 309 7.54 0.94 -14.93
N PHE A 310 7.72 -0.37 -15.05
CA PHE A 310 7.40 -1.35 -14.03
C PHE A 310 8.58 -2.30 -13.89
N GLN A 311 9.08 -2.44 -12.67
CA GLN A 311 10.23 -3.28 -12.36
C GLN A 311 9.91 -4.22 -11.21
N ASP A 312 10.42 -5.44 -11.33
CA ASP A 312 10.39 -6.46 -10.30
C ASP A 312 11.65 -6.37 -9.44
N ALA A 313 11.46 -6.25 -8.13
CA ALA A 313 12.55 -6.48 -7.19
C ALA A 313 12.96 -7.96 -7.21
N PRO A 314 14.21 -8.31 -6.86
CA PRO A 314 14.68 -9.70 -6.83
C PRO A 314 13.74 -10.62 -6.04
N GLY A 315 13.39 -11.77 -6.63
CA GLY A 315 12.49 -12.76 -6.02
C GLY A 315 11.01 -12.35 -5.96
N THR A 316 10.61 -11.28 -6.64
CA THR A 316 9.23 -10.78 -6.66
C THR A 316 8.69 -10.64 -8.08
N THR A 317 7.37 -10.49 -8.22
CA THR A 317 6.74 -10.21 -9.51
C THR A 317 5.57 -9.27 -9.30
N ASN A 318 5.57 -8.15 -10.02
CA ASN A 318 4.41 -7.31 -10.22
C ASN A 318 3.70 -7.75 -11.50
N TRP A 319 2.37 -7.68 -11.51
CA TRP A 319 1.54 -8.07 -12.64
C TRP A 319 0.95 -6.85 -13.31
N ILE A 320 1.36 -6.58 -14.56
CA ILE A 320 0.85 -5.46 -15.34
C ILE A 320 -0.03 -6.04 -16.44
N ILE A 321 -1.35 -5.88 -16.32
CA ILE A 321 -2.34 -6.56 -17.15
C ILE A 321 -3.30 -5.54 -17.74
N GLY A 322 -3.45 -5.51 -19.06
CA GLY A 322 -4.37 -4.60 -19.76
C GLY A 322 -3.99 -3.13 -19.65
N PHE A 323 -2.76 -2.81 -19.25
CA PHE A 323 -2.28 -1.44 -19.10
C PHE A 323 -2.28 -0.71 -20.43
N LYS A 324 -2.79 0.52 -20.47
CA LYS A 324 -2.76 1.41 -21.65
C LYS A 324 -1.90 2.63 -21.37
N GLY A 325 -0.94 2.91 -22.24
CA GLY A 325 -0.03 4.03 -22.07
C GLY A 325 1.36 3.71 -22.57
N ASN A 326 2.16 4.75 -22.77
CA ASN A 326 3.52 4.62 -23.28
C ASN A 326 4.47 4.13 -22.17
N ILE A 327 5.39 3.24 -22.52
CA ILE A 327 6.42 2.71 -21.60
C ILE A 327 7.75 3.38 -21.94
N SER A 328 8.51 3.76 -20.92
CA SER A 328 9.88 4.27 -21.05
C SER A 328 10.87 3.35 -20.36
N GLU A 329 12.15 3.51 -20.69
CA GLU A 329 13.21 2.90 -19.91
C GLU A 329 13.25 3.49 -18.49
N PRO A 330 13.48 2.65 -17.46
CA PRO A 330 13.65 3.12 -16.09
C PRO A 330 14.99 3.82 -15.92
N GLN A 331 15.04 4.82 -15.03
CA GLN A 331 16.28 5.52 -14.68
C GLN A 331 17.32 4.62 -14.02
N PHE A 332 16.87 3.59 -13.29
CA PHE A 332 17.72 2.70 -12.51
C PHE A 332 17.54 1.26 -12.98
N GLU A 333 18.61 0.49 -12.94
CA GLU A 333 18.61 -0.90 -13.33
C GLU A 333 17.65 -1.73 -12.47
N GLY A 334 16.99 -2.68 -13.11
CA GLY A 334 16.06 -3.62 -12.49
C GLY A 334 15.31 -4.40 -13.56
N LYS A 335 14.99 -5.66 -13.26
CA LYS A 335 14.22 -6.51 -14.17
C LYS A 335 12.86 -5.86 -14.44
N LEU A 336 12.49 -5.71 -15.71
CA LEU A 336 11.16 -5.20 -16.07
C LEU A 336 10.07 -6.20 -15.65
N SER A 337 8.97 -5.69 -15.11
CA SER A 337 7.81 -6.51 -14.75
C SER A 337 7.15 -7.09 -15.99
N LYS A 338 6.56 -8.28 -15.84
CA LYS A 338 5.81 -8.90 -16.93
C LYS A 338 4.57 -8.08 -17.26
N MET A 339 4.43 -7.74 -18.54
CA MET A 339 3.25 -7.08 -19.09
C MET A 339 2.42 -8.06 -19.92
N ILE A 340 1.11 -8.02 -19.73
CA ILE A 340 0.13 -8.87 -20.42
C ILE A 340 -0.90 -7.94 -21.06
N SER A 341 -1.13 -8.08 -22.37
CA SER A 341 -2.11 -7.28 -23.11
C SER A 341 -1.85 -5.76 -23.02
N HIS A 342 -0.64 -5.32 -23.36
CA HIS A 342 -0.30 -3.89 -23.41
C HIS A 342 -1.15 -3.15 -24.45
N ASN A 343 -1.66 -1.96 -24.09
CA ASN A 343 -2.58 -1.12 -24.88
C ASN A 343 -3.91 -1.78 -25.26
N SER A 344 -4.25 -2.90 -24.64
CA SER A 344 -5.50 -3.60 -24.87
C SER A 344 -6.09 -4.04 -23.54
N PRO A 345 -7.15 -3.38 -23.03
CA PRO A 345 -7.77 -3.79 -21.78
C PRO A 345 -8.32 -5.22 -21.89
N VAL A 346 -8.32 -5.94 -20.77
CA VAL A 346 -8.76 -7.33 -20.70
C VAL A 346 -10.12 -7.43 -20.00
N HIS A 347 -10.80 -8.57 -20.17
CA HIS A 347 -11.98 -8.92 -19.37
C HIS A 347 -11.60 -9.81 -18.17
N PRO A 348 -12.30 -9.68 -17.02
CA PRO A 348 -13.36 -8.71 -16.73
C PRO A 348 -12.85 -7.25 -16.67
N ARG A 349 -13.75 -6.26 -16.70
CA ARG A 349 -13.37 -4.83 -16.62
C ARG A 349 -12.52 -4.51 -15.39
N SER A 350 -12.85 -5.11 -14.25
CA SER A 350 -12.17 -4.90 -12.97
C SER A 350 -12.07 -6.20 -12.19
N LEU A 351 -10.89 -6.47 -11.61
CA LEU A 351 -10.67 -7.58 -10.69
C LEU A 351 -11.38 -7.38 -9.36
N TYR A 352 -11.28 -6.19 -8.77
CA TYR A 352 -11.89 -5.89 -7.47
C TYR A 352 -13.41 -6.08 -7.51
N TRP A 353 -14.08 -5.50 -8.51
CA TRP A 353 -15.53 -5.60 -8.63
C TRP A 353 -15.98 -7.03 -8.95
N SER A 354 -15.25 -7.75 -9.81
CA SER A 354 -15.55 -9.16 -10.11
C SER A 354 -15.43 -10.03 -8.86
N GLN A 355 -14.37 -9.86 -8.07
CA GLN A 355 -14.20 -10.58 -6.81
C GLN A 355 -15.26 -10.22 -5.78
N LEU A 356 -15.66 -8.93 -5.69
CA LEU A 356 -16.72 -8.51 -4.79
C LEU A 356 -18.07 -9.13 -5.16
N ALA A 357 -18.40 -9.14 -6.44
CA ALA A 357 -19.61 -9.75 -6.96
C ALA A 357 -19.68 -11.25 -6.66
N ILE A 358 -18.58 -11.99 -6.91
CA ILE A 358 -18.44 -13.41 -6.54
C ILE A 358 -18.68 -13.60 -5.04
N ARG A 359 -18.05 -12.79 -4.18
CA ARG A 359 -18.24 -12.89 -2.71
C ARG A 359 -19.66 -12.58 -2.27
N LYS A 360 -20.36 -11.69 -2.96
CA LYS A 360 -21.75 -11.35 -2.65
C LYS A 360 -22.76 -12.32 -3.29
N ALA A 361 -22.31 -13.27 -4.10
CA ALA A 361 -23.18 -14.09 -4.96
C ALA A 361 -24.11 -13.24 -5.86
N VAL A 362 -23.65 -12.05 -6.27
CA VAL A 362 -24.38 -11.14 -7.16
C VAL A 362 -23.68 -11.11 -8.51
N ASP A 363 -24.45 -10.94 -9.58
CA ASP A 363 -23.93 -10.76 -10.94
C ASP A 363 -22.99 -9.53 -11.02
N VAL A 364 -21.78 -9.72 -11.54
CA VAL A 364 -20.75 -8.69 -11.71
C VAL A 364 -21.26 -7.51 -12.54
N LEU A 365 -22.14 -7.78 -13.52
CA LEU A 365 -22.74 -6.75 -14.38
C LEU A 365 -23.79 -5.90 -13.66
N LYS A 366 -24.30 -6.38 -12.51
CA LYS A 366 -25.28 -5.68 -11.65
C LYS A 366 -24.64 -4.96 -10.46
N VAL A 367 -23.32 -5.10 -10.26
CA VAL A 367 -22.58 -4.24 -9.33
C VAL A 367 -22.37 -2.89 -10.02
N THR A 368 -23.46 -2.16 -10.16
CA THR A 368 -23.48 -0.84 -10.76
C THR A 368 -22.69 0.15 -9.92
N ILE A 369 -21.97 1.00 -10.65
CA ILE A 369 -21.43 2.28 -10.23
C ILE A 369 -22.63 3.13 -9.79
N GLY A 370 -23.04 2.97 -8.54
CA GLY A 370 -23.90 3.88 -7.80
C GLY A 370 -23.06 4.84 -7.00
#